data_AF-A0A7D7L140-F1
#
_entry.id   AF-A0A7D7L140-F1
#
_cell.length_a   1.000
_cell.length_b   1.000
_cell.length_c   1.000
_cell.angle_alpha   90.00
_cell.angle_beta   90.00
_cell.angle_gamma   90.00
#
_symmetry.space_group_name_H-M   'P 1'
#
loop_
_entity.id
_entity.type
_entity.pdbx_description
1 polymer ?
#
loop_
_entity_poly.entity_id
_entity_poly.type
_entity_poly.pdbx_seq_one_letter_code
_entity_poly.pdbx_strand_id
1 'polypeptide(L)' 'MGFKKMSTKEDEFVNSARGETSAQNEEINTKRNKQFIVYFTDEELKNLKNTAKSIGMPTSTYIRFKLFS' A
#
# COMPACT_ATOMS: atom_id res chain seq x y z
N MET A 1 -43.78 21.27 3.68
CA MET A 1 -43.02 21.82 2.53
C MET A 1 -41.55 21.54 2.78
N GLY A 2 -40.98 20.51 2.12
CA GLY A 2 -39.58 20.14 2.31
C GLY A 2 -38.67 21.00 1.44
N PHE A 3 -37.81 21.79 2.06
CA PHE A 3 -36.76 22.54 1.35
C PHE A 3 -35.79 21.57 0.68
N LYS A 4 -35.80 21.50 -0.66
CA LYS A 4 -34.72 20.85 -1.42
C LYS A 4 -33.51 21.77 -1.36
N LYS A 5 -32.47 21.37 -0.61
CA LYS A 5 -31.16 22.02 -0.64
C LYS A 5 -30.51 21.78 -2.00
N MET A 6 -30.53 22.78 -2.87
CA MET A 6 -29.62 22.87 -4.01
C MET A 6 -28.37 23.61 -3.57
N SER A 7 -27.40 22.93 -2.97
CA SER A 7 -26.09 23.53 -2.75
C SER A 7 -25.03 22.44 -2.61
N THR A 8 -24.73 21.73 -3.70
CA THR A 8 -23.59 20.80 -3.71
C THR A 8 -22.26 21.53 -3.90
N LYS A 9 -22.26 22.71 -4.52
CA LYS A 9 -21.03 23.46 -4.86
C LYS A 9 -20.51 24.34 -3.73
N GLU A 10 -21.38 24.91 -2.89
CA GLU A 10 -20.92 25.74 -1.76
C GLU A 10 -20.35 24.87 -0.65
N ASP A 11 -20.95 23.71 -0.41
CA ASP A 11 -20.43 22.70 0.52
C ASP A 11 -19.00 22.28 0.12
N GLU A 12 -18.72 22.13 -1.17
CA GLU A 12 -17.40 21.74 -1.71
C GLU A 12 -16.32 22.83 -1.50
N PHE A 13 -16.70 24.11 -1.64
CA PHE A 13 -15.82 25.25 -1.36
C PHE A 13 -15.53 25.39 0.14
N VAL A 14 -16.56 25.25 0.99
CA VAL A 14 -16.43 25.33 2.45
C VAL A 14 -15.59 24.16 2.99
N ASN A 15 -15.77 22.95 2.46
CA ASN A 15 -14.98 21.77 2.84
C ASN A 15 -13.51 21.93 2.43
N SER A 16 -13.24 22.51 1.26
CA SER A 16 -11.88 22.83 0.80
C SER A 16 -11.21 23.89 1.69
N ALA A 17 -11.96 24.90 2.15
CA ALA A 17 -11.45 25.95 3.04
C ALA A 17 -11.21 25.48 4.48
N ARG A 18 -11.93 24.44 4.93
CA ARG A 18 -11.74 23.82 6.26
C ARG A 18 -10.56 22.85 6.32
N GLY A 19 -9.91 22.56 5.20
CA GLY A 19 -8.76 21.66 5.13
C GLY A 19 -9.12 20.17 5.18
N GLU A 20 -10.40 19.83 5.02
CA GLU A 20 -10.84 18.43 4.92
C GLU A 20 -10.62 17.93 3.48
N THR A 21 -9.38 17.55 3.17
CA THR A 21 -9.01 16.91 1.88
C THR A 21 -9.13 15.38 1.93
N SER A 22 -9.89 14.83 2.87
CA SER A 22 -9.93 13.38 3.17
C SER A 22 -10.66 12.51 2.14
N ALA A 23 -11.15 13.07 1.03
CA ALA A 23 -11.90 12.30 0.03
C ALA A 23 -11.08 11.88 -1.21
N GLN A 24 -9.80 12.25 -1.34
CA GLN A 24 -8.97 11.84 -2.47
C GLN A 24 -7.74 11.05 -2.02
N ASN A 25 -7.77 9.76 -2.37
CA ASN A 25 -6.67 8.81 -2.28
C ASN A 25 -6.32 8.33 -0.88
N GLU A 26 -7.30 7.79 -0.17
CA GLU A 26 -7.01 6.57 0.55
C GLU A 26 -6.83 5.45 -0.49
N GLU A 27 -5.65 5.39 -1.13
CA GLU A 27 -5.03 4.08 -1.28
C GLU A 27 -4.86 3.61 0.15
N ILE A 28 -5.91 2.97 0.69
CA ILE A 28 -5.88 2.37 2.00
C ILE A 28 -4.61 1.53 1.96
N ASN A 29 -3.62 1.93 2.75
CA ASN A 29 -2.40 1.17 2.98
C ASN A 29 -2.83 -0.11 3.70
N THR A 30 -3.54 -0.99 2.98
CA THR A 30 -4.00 -2.27 3.49
C THR A 30 -2.72 -3.01 3.78
N LYS A 31 -2.44 -3.21 5.07
CA LYS A 31 -1.32 -4.02 5.52
C LYS A 31 -1.36 -5.32 4.73
N ARG A 32 -0.23 -5.67 4.11
CA ARG A 32 -0.12 -6.85 3.25
C ARG A 32 -0.36 -8.09 4.11
N ASN A 33 -1.59 -8.58 4.11
CA ASN A 33 -2.02 -9.74 4.92
C ASN A 33 -2.14 -11.02 4.08
N LYS A 34 -1.89 -10.95 2.76
CA LYS A 34 -1.94 -12.12 1.87
C LYS A 34 -0.64 -12.92 2.01
N GLN A 35 -0.79 -14.20 2.36
CA GLN A 35 0.32 -15.15 2.39
C GLN A 35 0.46 -15.81 1.00
N PHE A 36 1.70 -16.03 0.59
CA PHE A 36 2.03 -16.80 -0.60
C PHE A 36 3.14 -17.80 -0.25
N ILE A 37 3.10 -18.98 -0.88
CA ILE A 37 4.07 -20.05 -0.66
C ILE A 37 4.95 -20.11 -1.90
N VAL A 38 6.27 -20.11 -1.69
CA VAL A 38 7.27 -20.24 -2.75
C VAL A 38 8.20 -21.38 -2.35
N TYR A 39 8.44 -22.28 -3.28
CA TYR A 39 9.36 -23.39 -3.10
C TYR A 39 10.70 -23.06 -3.73
N PHE A 40 11.77 -23.44 -3.03
CA PHE A 40 13.14 -23.28 -3.49
C PHE A 40 13.87 -24.60 -3.27
N THR A 41 14.83 -24.88 -4.14
CA THR A 41 15.87 -25.88 -3.88
C THR A 41 16.85 -25.36 -2.81
N ASP A 42 17.64 -26.25 -2.21
CA ASP A 42 18.58 -25.88 -1.16
C ASP A 42 19.67 -24.89 -1.65
N GLU A 43 20.12 -25.07 -2.90
CA GLU A 43 21.10 -24.20 -3.53
C GLU A 43 20.54 -22.79 -3.78
N GLU A 44 19.33 -22.70 -4.32
CA GLU A 44 18.63 -21.43 -4.54
C GLU A 44 18.41 -20.68 -3.23
N LEU A 45 17.94 -21.38 -2.19
CA LEU A 45 17.70 -20.77 -0.88
C LEU A 45 18.99 -20.22 -0.27
N LYS A 46 20.12 -20.94 -0.44
CA LYS A 46 21.43 -20.49 0.07
C LYS A 46 21.90 -19.23 -0.65
N ASN A 47 21.80 -19.21 -1.98
CA ASN A 47 22.16 -18.03 -2.78
C ASN A 47 21.30 -16.83 -2.41
N LEU A 48 19.99 -17.04 -2.26
CA LEU A 48 19.02 -16.01 -1.91
C LEU A 48 19.25 -15.43 -0.51
N LYS A 49 19.63 -16.27 0.46
CA LYS A 49 20.04 -15.81 1.80
C LYS A 49 21.33 -14.98 1.75
N ASN A 50 22.31 -15.40 0.95
CA ASN A 50 23.57 -14.68 0.80
C ASN A 50 23.37 -13.30 0.15
N THR A 51 22.56 -13.21 -0.90
CA THR A 51 22.24 -11.94 -1.57
C THR A 51 21.40 -11.02 -0.69
N ALA A 52 20.42 -11.57 0.04
CA ALA A 52 19.64 -10.78 1.00
C ALA A 52 20.56 -10.19 2.09
N LYS A 53 21.51 -10.99 2.59
CA LYS A 53 22.48 -10.57 3.61
C LYS A 53 23.45 -9.51 3.09
N SER A 54 23.94 -9.61 1.85
CA SER A 54 24.84 -8.61 1.27
C SER A 54 24.18 -7.24 1.08
N ILE A 55 22.88 -7.23 0.81
CA ILE A 55 22.07 -6.01 0.67
C ILE A 55 21.61 -5.48 2.04
N GLY A 56 21.72 -6.27 3.10
CA GLY A 56 21.27 -5.90 4.45
C GLY A 56 19.76 -6.01 4.64
N MET A 57 19.07 -6.82 3.81
CA MET A 57 17.63 -7.03 3.90
C MET A 57 17.29 -8.41 4.47
N PRO A 58 16.17 -8.54 5.22
CA PRO A 58 15.62 -9.85 5.55
C PRO A 58 15.26 -10.62 4.28
N THR A 59 15.48 -11.93 4.27
CA THR A 59 15.21 -12.79 3.12
C THR A 59 13.77 -12.66 2.62
N SER A 60 12.78 -12.56 3.51
CA SER A 60 11.37 -12.38 3.15
C SER A 60 11.08 -11.03 2.47
N THR A 61 11.74 -9.95 2.91
CA THR A 61 11.64 -8.63 2.30
C THR A 61 12.31 -8.64 0.93
N TYR A 62 13.47 -9.27 0.81
CA TYR A 62 14.19 -9.40 -0.45
C TYR A 62 13.40 -10.21 -1.50
N ILE A 63 12.77 -11.33 -1.10
CA ILE A 63 11.89 -12.11 -1.99
C ILE A 63 10.75 -11.23 -2.51
N ARG A 64 10.08 -10.48 -1.63
CA ARG A 64 8.99 -9.58 -2.03
C ARG A 64 9.47 -8.48 -2.96
N PHE A 65 10.60 -7.85 -2.64
CA PHE A 65 11.20 -6.84 -3.51
C PHE A 65 11.44 -7.42 -4.90
N LYS A 66 12.04 -8.61 -5.00
CA LYS A 66 12.32 -9.22 -6.30
C LYS A 66 11.08 -9.64 -7.09
N LEU A 67 9.99 -10.01 -6.41
CA LEU A 67 8.73 -10.43 -7.05
C LEU A 67 7.85 -9.27 -7.54
N PHE A 68 7.94 -8.11 -6.89
CA PHE A 68 7.02 -6.99 -7.12
C PHE A 68 7.72 -5.69 -7.56
N SER A 69 9.04 -5.66 -7.70
CA SER A 69 9.79 -4.54 -8.32
C SER A 69 10.12 -4.79 -9.79
#